data_AF-A0A968T1R2-F1
#
_entry.id   AF-A0A968T1R2-F1
#
_cell.length_a   1.000
_cell.length_b   1.000
_cell.length_c   1.000
_cell.angle_alpha   90.00
_cell.angle_beta   90.00
_cell.angle_gamma   90.00
#
_symmetry.space_group_name_H-M   'P 1'
#
loop_
_entity.id
_entity.type
_entity.pdbx_description
1 polymer ?
#
loop_
_entity_poly.entity_id
_entity_poly.type
_entity_poly.pdbx_seq_one_letter_code
_entity_poly.pdbx_strand_id
1 'polypeptide(L)'
;MAKRTPKTSQLLHPDRSTPWRLPEQLVQRGTKLLTQQCWYWGCDVRRTNGNLLLEHGFSRVRPPTGTSGSSIYQLETATGAHLVVWSFGVFYREAAGRGVFLDRFRFDPYLLDNGLTDAAVFQIEQLPPRRKPGDSDVVQLIAQLADLIGCVIAYEQRIIAEYGLHYREQCLAQWTRQKLALPVDTFLASWDCFRRDLASIRCVG
;
A
#
# COMPACT_ATOMS: atom_id res chain seq x y z
N MET A 1 41.68 30.77 35.49
CA MET A 1 41.20 29.38 35.36
C MET A 1 39.77 29.40 34.86
N ALA A 2 39.56 29.08 33.58
CA ALA A 2 38.23 28.81 33.01
C ALA A 2 38.40 27.66 32.01
N LYS A 3 37.94 26.47 32.39
CA LYS A 3 38.03 25.26 31.56
C LYS A 3 36.92 25.32 30.49
N ARG A 4 37.30 25.51 29.22
CA ARG A 4 36.43 25.27 28.07
C ARG A 4 36.31 23.76 27.86
N THR A 5 35.12 23.22 28.06
CA THR A 5 34.73 21.87 27.63
C THR A 5 34.64 21.82 26.10
N PRO A 6 35.21 20.80 25.41
CA PRO A 6 34.92 20.60 24.01
C PRO A 6 33.52 20.01 23.86
N LYS A 7 32.68 20.65 23.03
CA LYS A 7 31.42 20.10 22.56
C LYS A 7 31.73 18.88 21.69
N THR A 8 31.18 17.74 22.10
CA THR A 8 31.07 16.50 21.33
C THR A 8 30.41 16.79 19.98
N SER A 9 31.21 16.87 18.92
CA SER A 9 30.71 16.82 17.55
C SER A 9 30.52 15.35 17.19
N GLN A 10 29.31 14.83 17.45
CA GLN A 10 28.84 13.63 16.79
C GLN A 10 28.71 13.95 15.30
N LEU A 11 29.76 13.59 14.55
CA LEU A 11 29.66 13.43 13.11
C LEU A 11 28.80 12.19 12.87
N LEU A 12 27.49 12.41 12.72
CA LEU A 12 26.62 11.48 12.01
C LEU A 12 27.20 11.34 10.60
N HIS A 13 27.85 10.21 10.33
CA HIS A 13 28.10 9.78 8.97
C HIS A 13 26.74 9.47 8.33
N PRO A 14 26.30 10.18 7.27
CA PRO A 14 25.26 9.64 6.43
C PRO A 14 25.89 8.48 5.67
N ASP A 15 25.44 7.27 5.94
CA ASP A 15 25.61 6.15 5.02
C ASP A 15 25.15 6.61 3.63
N ARG A 16 26.09 6.75 2.70
CA ARG A 16 25.86 7.17 1.32
C ARG A 16 25.52 5.96 0.45
N SER A 17 24.70 5.05 0.95
CA SER A 17 24.10 4.01 0.12
C SER A 17 23.02 4.66 -0.74
N THR A 18 23.11 4.45 -2.07
CA THR A 18 22.04 4.89 -2.97
C THR A 18 20.78 4.14 -2.59
N PRO A 19 19.61 4.81 -2.43
CA PRO A 19 18.40 4.11 -2.06
C PRO A 19 18.10 2.99 -3.04
N TRP A 20 17.78 1.81 -2.53
CA TRP A 20 17.37 0.69 -3.37
C TRP A 20 16.07 1.05 -4.11
N ARG A 21 15.94 0.57 -5.35
CA ARG A 21 14.76 0.80 -6.17
C ARG A 21 14.30 -0.49 -6.83
N LEU A 22 12.99 -0.63 -6.93
CA LEU A 22 12.38 -1.63 -7.79
C LEU A 22 12.78 -1.39 -9.27
N PRO A 23 12.99 -2.45 -10.06
CA PRO A 23 13.13 -2.35 -11.50
C PRO A 23 11.97 -1.56 -12.13
N GLU A 24 12.28 -0.67 -13.07
CA GLU A 24 11.29 0.26 -13.64
C GLU A 24 10.08 -0.45 -14.24
N GLN A 25 10.30 -1.59 -14.91
CA GLN A 25 9.22 -2.40 -15.49
C GLN A 25 8.22 -2.90 -14.43
N LEU A 26 8.72 -3.25 -13.23
CA LEU A 26 7.86 -3.66 -12.11
C LEU A 26 7.12 -2.47 -11.51
N VAL A 27 7.77 -1.31 -11.39
CA VAL A 27 7.12 -0.06 -10.96
C VAL A 27 5.97 0.29 -11.91
N GLN A 28 6.19 0.24 -13.22
CA GLN A 28 5.15 0.55 -14.21
C GLN A 28 3.97 -0.43 -14.15
N ARG A 29 4.25 -1.74 -14.07
CA ARG A 29 3.20 -2.78 -13.97
C ARG A 29 2.42 -2.66 -12.67
N GLY A 30 3.12 -2.57 -11.53
CA GLY A 30 2.50 -2.39 -10.22
C GLY A 30 1.67 -1.11 -10.14
N THR A 31 2.09 -0.03 -10.80
CA THR A 31 1.34 1.24 -10.81
C THR A 31 -0.01 1.08 -11.50
N LYS A 32 -0.06 0.38 -12.65
CA LYS A 32 -1.33 0.10 -13.34
C LYS A 32 -2.28 -0.73 -12.46
N LEU A 33 -1.75 -1.81 -11.88
CA LEU A 33 -2.49 -2.72 -11.01
C LEU A 33 -3.05 -1.99 -9.77
N LEU A 34 -2.20 -1.28 -9.02
CA LEU A 34 -2.61 -0.57 -7.81
C LEU A 34 -3.58 0.58 -8.12
N THR A 35 -3.36 1.33 -9.20
CA THR A 35 -4.26 2.42 -9.59
C THR A 35 -5.68 1.91 -9.84
N GLN A 36 -5.81 0.79 -10.56
CA GLN A 36 -7.09 0.14 -10.84
C GLN A 36 -7.69 -0.50 -9.58
N GLN A 37 -6.87 -1.11 -8.72
CA GLN A 37 -7.33 -1.66 -7.44
C GLN A 37 -7.93 -0.56 -6.54
N CYS A 38 -7.27 0.60 -6.43
CA CYS A 38 -7.81 1.74 -5.70
C CYS A 38 -9.09 2.29 -6.32
N TRP A 39 -9.28 2.15 -7.64
CA TRP A 39 -10.56 2.47 -8.28
C TRP A 39 -11.66 1.49 -7.85
N TYR A 40 -11.39 0.19 -7.88
CA TYR A 40 -12.32 -0.84 -7.43
C TYR A 40 -12.73 -0.67 -5.97
N TRP A 41 -11.78 -0.47 -5.04
CA TRP A 41 -12.11 -0.14 -3.66
C TRP A 41 -12.97 1.13 -3.54
N GLY A 42 -12.73 2.12 -4.39
CA GLY A 42 -13.57 3.31 -4.46
C GLY A 42 -15.02 2.99 -4.86
N CYS A 43 -15.23 2.10 -5.83
CA CYS A 43 -16.56 1.62 -6.22
C CYS A 43 -17.22 0.81 -5.10
N ASP A 44 -16.46 -0.08 -4.47
CA ASP A 44 -16.87 -0.92 -3.34
C ASP A 44 -17.39 -0.10 -2.16
N VAL A 45 -16.75 1.05 -1.91
CA VAL A 45 -17.13 2.01 -0.88
C VAL A 45 -18.37 2.83 -1.24
N ARG A 46 -18.54 3.19 -2.52
CA ARG A 46 -19.64 4.05 -3.01
C ARG A 46 -20.89 3.28 -3.43
N ARG A 47 -20.86 1.95 -3.33
CA ARG A 47 -21.99 1.08 -3.68
C ARG A 47 -23.22 1.54 -2.91
N THR A 48 -24.37 1.57 -3.58
CA THR A 48 -25.64 2.00 -2.97
C THR A 48 -26.13 1.04 -1.90
N ASN A 49 -25.79 -0.24 -2.05
CA ASN A 49 -26.31 -1.34 -1.24
C ASN A 49 -25.29 -1.80 -0.20
N GLY A 50 -24.69 -0.85 0.54
CA GLY A 50 -23.67 -1.15 1.54
C GLY A 50 -22.26 -0.87 1.06
N ASN A 51 -21.28 -1.25 1.87
CA ASN A 51 -19.86 -0.96 1.65
C ASN A 51 -19.08 -2.27 1.72
N LEU A 52 -18.56 -2.75 0.59
CA LEU A 52 -17.96 -4.09 0.53
C LEU A 52 -16.71 -4.21 1.39
N LEU A 53 -15.95 -3.13 1.61
CA LEU A 53 -14.82 -3.19 2.53
C LEU A 53 -15.31 -3.51 3.94
N LEU A 54 -16.37 -2.85 4.41
CA LEU A 54 -16.97 -3.12 5.72
C LEU A 54 -17.56 -4.55 5.80
N GLU A 55 -18.26 -4.98 4.74
CA GLU A 55 -18.83 -6.33 4.65
C GLU A 55 -17.74 -7.42 4.70
N HIS A 56 -16.52 -7.12 4.22
CA HIS A 56 -15.36 -8.01 4.27
C HIS A 56 -14.42 -7.76 5.46
N GLY A 57 -14.92 -7.13 6.54
CA GLY A 57 -14.23 -7.07 7.83
C GLY A 57 -13.31 -5.87 8.03
N PHE A 58 -13.28 -4.91 7.10
CA PHE A 58 -12.59 -3.65 7.37
C PHE A 58 -13.38 -2.83 8.41
N SER A 59 -12.67 -2.15 9.30
CA SER A 59 -13.21 -1.03 10.06
C SER A 59 -13.04 0.27 9.26
N ARG A 60 -13.82 1.31 9.61
CA ARG A 60 -13.71 2.62 8.97
C ARG A 60 -13.62 3.74 9.99
N VAL A 61 -12.62 4.61 9.80
CA VAL A 61 -12.48 5.88 10.50
C VAL A 61 -12.73 7.02 9.50
N ARG A 62 -13.68 7.91 9.81
CA ARG A 62 -13.97 9.08 8.98
C ARG A 62 -13.15 10.28 9.45
N PRO A 63 -12.77 11.20 8.53
CA PRO A 63 -12.22 12.48 8.95
C PRO A 63 -13.23 13.23 9.83
N PRO A 64 -12.76 14.00 10.84
CA PRO A 64 -13.63 14.87 11.63
C PRO A 64 -14.48 15.77 10.75
N THR A 65 -15.70 16.08 11.20
CA THR A 65 -16.62 16.96 10.47
C THR A 65 -15.95 18.30 10.15
N GLY A 66 -16.07 18.75 8.90
CA GLY A 66 -15.47 20.01 8.44
C GLY A 66 -14.00 19.90 8.05
N THR A 67 -13.37 18.72 8.15
CA THR A 67 -12.01 18.48 7.65
C THR A 67 -12.02 17.75 6.31
N SER A 68 -11.12 18.14 5.41
CA SER A 68 -10.88 17.41 4.17
C SER A 68 -10.00 16.17 4.43
N GLY A 69 -10.25 15.09 3.71
CA GLY A 69 -9.42 13.89 3.82
C GLY A 69 -10.12 12.63 3.31
N SER A 70 -9.34 11.56 3.19
CA SER A 70 -9.85 10.23 2.92
C SER A 70 -10.42 9.62 4.20
N SER A 71 -11.52 8.85 4.09
CA SER A 71 -11.79 7.84 5.13
C SER A 71 -10.65 6.83 5.15
N ILE A 72 -10.36 6.29 6.33
CA ILE A 72 -9.39 5.24 6.56
C ILE A 72 -10.16 3.93 6.63
N TYR A 73 -9.75 2.93 5.84
CA TYR A 73 -10.27 1.57 5.95
C TYR A 73 -9.15 0.67 6.46
N GLN A 74 -9.39 -0.06 7.54
CA GLN A 74 -8.37 -0.87 8.20
C GLN A 74 -8.84 -2.30 8.33
N LEU A 75 -7.98 -3.25 7.99
CA LEU A 75 -8.19 -4.66 8.22
C LEU A 75 -7.02 -5.19 9.05
N GLU A 76 -7.35 -5.75 10.20
CA GLU A 76 -6.40 -6.49 11.03
C GLU A 76 -6.72 -7.97 10.93
N THR A 77 -5.71 -8.77 10.62
CA THR A 77 -5.84 -10.23 10.48
C THR A 77 -5.55 -10.92 11.81
N ALA A 78 -5.99 -12.16 11.96
CA ALA A 78 -5.72 -12.95 13.16
C ALA A 78 -4.20 -13.19 13.40
N THR A 79 -3.37 -13.06 12.37
CA THR A 79 -1.91 -13.17 12.48
C THR A 79 -1.21 -11.85 12.85
N GLY A 80 -1.97 -10.77 13.07
CA GLY A 80 -1.44 -9.44 13.41
C GLY A 80 -1.08 -8.56 12.21
N ALA A 81 -1.31 -9.05 10.97
CA ALA A 81 -1.08 -8.23 9.79
C ALA A 81 -2.14 -7.12 9.72
N HIS A 82 -1.69 -5.91 9.40
CA HIS A 82 -2.50 -4.71 9.38
C HIS A 82 -2.41 -4.04 7.99
N LEU A 83 -3.54 -4.05 7.30
CA LEU A 83 -3.74 -3.43 5.99
C LEU A 83 -4.55 -2.15 6.17
N VAL A 84 -4.05 -1.03 5.66
CA VAL A 84 -4.75 0.25 5.67
C VAL A 84 -4.91 0.79 4.26
N VAL A 85 -6.12 1.16 3.89
CA VAL A 85 -6.47 1.66 2.56
C VAL A 85 -7.04 3.08 2.66
N TRP A 86 -6.54 3.95 1.78
CA TRP A 86 -7.02 5.31 1.55
C TRP A 86 -7.31 5.56 0.07
N SER A 87 -7.89 6.71 -0.24
CA SER A 87 -8.03 7.19 -1.62
C SER A 87 -6.70 7.51 -2.31
N PHE A 88 -5.63 7.73 -1.52
CA PHE A 88 -4.29 8.10 -1.99
C PHE A 88 -3.26 6.97 -1.93
N GLY A 89 -3.56 5.82 -1.36
CA GLY A 89 -2.59 4.72 -1.27
C GLY A 89 -2.99 3.62 -0.33
N VAL A 90 -2.02 2.75 -0.04
CA VAL A 90 -2.18 1.59 0.82
C VAL A 90 -0.96 1.42 1.71
N PHE A 91 -1.17 0.97 2.94
CA PHE A 91 -0.13 0.59 3.87
C PHE A 91 -0.32 -0.86 4.32
N TYR A 92 0.79 -1.58 4.50
CA TYR A 92 0.80 -2.94 5.00
C TYR A 92 1.93 -3.16 5.99
N ARG A 93 1.64 -3.93 7.04
CA ARG A 93 2.65 -4.54 7.93
C ARG A 93 2.17 -5.93 8.34
N GLU A 94 3.10 -6.85 8.56
CA GLU A 94 2.79 -8.21 9.03
C GLU A 94 2.57 -8.29 10.55
N ALA A 95 3.32 -7.49 11.31
CA ALA A 95 3.24 -7.44 12.77
C ALA A 95 3.52 -6.01 13.27
N ALA A 96 3.63 -5.84 14.59
CA ALA A 96 4.02 -4.56 15.18
C ALA A 96 5.37 -4.06 14.64
N GLY A 97 5.48 -2.76 14.39
CA GLY A 97 6.69 -2.11 13.89
C GLY A 97 6.58 -1.61 12.45
N ARG A 98 7.68 -1.79 11.69
CA ARG A 98 7.87 -1.22 10.35
C ARG A 98 6.87 -1.79 9.34
N GLY A 99 6.31 -0.91 8.53
CA GLY A 99 5.48 -1.30 7.38
C GLY A 99 5.84 -0.58 6.10
N VAL A 100 5.22 -1.02 5.01
CA VAL A 100 5.38 -0.47 3.66
C VAL A 100 4.16 0.38 3.29
N PHE A 101 4.41 1.55 2.73
CA PHE A 101 3.41 2.39 2.10
C PHE A 101 3.63 2.44 0.59
N LEU A 102 2.53 2.32 -0.16
CA LEU A 102 2.48 2.52 -1.60
C LEU A 102 1.54 3.66 -1.94
N ASP A 103 2.04 4.63 -2.70
CA ASP A 103 1.23 5.68 -3.30
C ASP A 103 0.37 5.09 -4.43
N ARG A 104 -0.90 5.47 -4.49
CA ARG A 104 -1.85 4.99 -5.49
C ARG A 104 -1.34 5.15 -6.92
N PHE A 105 -0.67 6.26 -7.23
CA PHE A 105 -0.26 6.62 -8.58
C PHE A 105 1.18 6.24 -8.90
N ARG A 106 1.89 5.64 -7.94
CA ARG A 106 3.26 5.19 -8.15
C ARG A 106 3.59 4.02 -7.23
N PHE A 107 3.77 2.84 -7.83
CA PHE A 107 4.22 1.63 -7.14
C PHE A 107 5.72 1.72 -6.82
N ASP A 108 6.08 2.65 -5.94
CA ASP A 108 7.44 2.93 -5.51
C ASP A 108 7.47 3.02 -3.97
N PRO A 109 7.85 1.92 -3.28
CA PRO A 109 7.59 1.75 -1.87
C PRO A 109 8.34 2.75 -0.99
N TYR A 110 7.69 3.10 0.12
CA TYR A 110 8.28 3.80 1.24
C TYR A 110 8.16 2.95 2.50
N LEU A 111 9.18 3.00 3.35
CA LEU A 111 9.16 2.37 4.66
C LEU A 111 8.75 3.40 5.71
N LEU A 112 7.86 2.97 6.60
CA LEU A 112 7.44 3.69 7.79
C LEU A 112 8.00 2.90 8.99
N ASP A 113 9.15 3.33 9.52
CA ASP A 113 9.89 2.57 10.54
C ASP A 113 9.10 2.36 11.83
N ASN A 114 8.30 3.34 12.23
CA ASN A 114 7.43 3.27 13.42
C ASN A 114 6.00 2.81 13.07
N GLY A 115 5.77 2.34 11.83
CA GLY A 115 4.45 2.00 11.31
C GLY A 115 3.49 3.18 11.28
N LEU A 116 2.19 2.88 11.33
CA LEU A 116 1.15 3.84 11.66
C LEU A 116 0.86 3.69 13.15
N THR A 117 1.09 4.76 13.92
CA THR A 117 0.59 4.86 15.29
C THR A 117 -0.92 5.13 15.26
N ASP A 118 -1.61 5.05 16.40
CA ASP A 118 -3.08 5.25 16.51
C ASP A 118 -3.59 6.63 16.04
N ALA A 119 -2.69 7.52 15.61
CA ALA A 119 -3.07 8.78 14.97
C ALA A 119 -3.74 8.51 13.62
N ALA A 120 -5.01 8.92 13.50
CA ALA A 120 -5.76 8.79 12.27
C ALA A 120 -5.15 9.66 11.15
N VAL A 121 -4.60 9.02 10.12
CA VAL A 121 -4.03 9.66 8.92
C VAL A 121 -5.14 9.81 7.88
N PHE A 122 -5.68 11.01 7.70
CA PHE A 122 -6.69 11.32 6.70
C PHE A 122 -6.12 11.94 5.42
N GLN A 123 -4.90 12.45 5.46
CA GLN A 123 -4.19 13.09 4.34
C GLN A 123 -2.76 12.53 4.20
N ILE A 124 -2.19 12.58 3.01
CA ILE A 124 -0.86 12.01 2.71
C ILE A 124 0.28 12.75 3.44
N GLU A 125 0.05 14.01 3.79
CA GLU A 125 0.94 14.89 4.56
C GLU A 125 0.98 14.51 6.05
N GLN A 126 -0.06 13.83 6.54
CA GLN A 126 -0.15 13.36 7.92
C GLN A 126 0.56 12.00 8.14
N LEU A 127 1.05 11.37 7.07
CA LEU A 127 1.84 10.16 7.20
C LEU A 127 3.11 10.45 8.02
N PRO A 128 3.50 9.53 8.91
CA PRO A 128 4.74 9.67 9.67
C PRO A 128 5.95 9.72 8.72
N PRO A 129 7.15 10.09 9.22
CA PRO A 129 8.35 10.12 8.40
C PRO A 129 8.53 8.84 7.56
N ARG A 130 8.71 9.04 6.26
CA ARG A 130 8.86 8.00 5.24
C ARG A 130 10.30 8.02 4.74
N ARG A 131 10.89 6.85 4.56
CA ARG A 131 12.19 6.72 3.88
C ARG A 131 12.12 5.74 2.73
N LYS A 132 13.08 5.86 1.82
CA LYS A 132 13.29 4.83 0.81
C LYS A 132 14.01 3.62 1.42
N PRO A 133 13.74 2.40 0.91
CA PRO A 133 14.46 1.21 1.33
C PRO A 133 15.95 1.31 0.94
N GLY A 134 16.81 0.80 1.81
CA GLY A 134 18.20 0.47 1.47
C GLY A 134 18.34 -1.01 1.13
N ASP A 135 19.55 -1.44 0.78
CA ASP A 135 19.82 -2.83 0.38
C ASP A 135 19.48 -3.84 1.49
N SER A 136 19.69 -3.48 2.77
CA SER A 136 19.35 -4.32 3.92
C SER A 136 17.84 -4.51 4.13
N ASP A 137 17.00 -3.65 3.54
CA ASP A 137 15.54 -3.76 3.67
C ASP A 137 14.91 -4.66 2.59
N VAL A 138 15.65 -5.01 1.53
CA VAL A 138 15.06 -5.56 0.29
C VAL A 138 14.33 -6.87 0.53
N VAL A 139 14.93 -7.82 1.25
CA VAL A 139 14.32 -9.12 1.52
C VAL A 139 12.97 -8.94 2.22
N GLN A 140 12.94 -8.14 3.30
CA GLN A 140 11.73 -7.90 4.08
C GLN A 140 10.70 -7.11 3.28
N LEU A 141 11.13 -6.11 2.50
CA LEU A 141 10.25 -5.31 1.66
C LEU A 141 9.55 -6.17 0.61
N ILE A 142 10.30 -7.05 -0.09
CA ILE A 142 9.71 -7.93 -1.10
C ILE A 142 8.69 -8.89 -0.47
N ALA A 143 8.99 -9.45 0.72
CA ALA A 143 8.03 -10.28 1.45
C ALA A 143 6.75 -9.49 1.79
N GLN A 144 6.88 -8.30 2.39
CA GLN A 144 5.73 -7.46 2.74
C GLN A 144 4.90 -7.03 1.52
N LEU A 145 5.54 -6.72 0.39
CA LEU A 145 4.83 -6.43 -0.85
C LEU A 145 4.09 -7.65 -1.39
N ALA A 146 4.71 -8.84 -1.33
CA ALA A 146 4.08 -10.07 -1.77
C ALA A 146 2.85 -10.42 -0.92
N ASP A 147 2.93 -10.23 0.40
CA ASP A 147 1.81 -10.47 1.31
C ASP A 147 0.68 -9.46 1.12
N LEU A 148 1.01 -8.16 0.98
CA LEU A 148 0.03 -7.14 0.62
C LEU A 148 -0.73 -7.52 -0.66
N ILE A 149 -0.01 -7.95 -1.70
CA ILE A 149 -0.64 -8.40 -2.96
C ILE A 149 -1.47 -9.66 -2.72
N GLY A 150 -1.04 -10.57 -1.85
CA GLY A 150 -1.83 -11.71 -1.41
C GLY A 150 -3.16 -11.29 -0.79
N CYS A 151 -3.17 -10.27 0.08
CA CYS A 151 -4.40 -9.71 0.65
C CYS A 151 -5.31 -9.12 -0.43
N VAL A 152 -4.74 -8.40 -1.40
CA VAL A 152 -5.49 -7.83 -2.54
C VAL A 152 -6.14 -8.94 -3.37
N ILE A 153 -5.39 -9.98 -3.71
CA ILE A 153 -5.89 -11.13 -4.49
C ILE A 153 -7.02 -11.83 -3.73
N ALA A 154 -6.81 -12.13 -2.44
CA ALA A 154 -7.81 -12.80 -1.62
C ALA A 154 -9.10 -11.99 -1.50
N TYR A 155 -9.00 -10.66 -1.41
CA TYR A 155 -10.15 -9.77 -1.43
C TYR A 155 -10.91 -9.84 -2.77
N GLU A 156 -10.20 -9.65 -3.89
CA GLU A 156 -10.81 -9.66 -5.22
C GLU A 156 -11.42 -11.02 -5.60
N GLN A 157 -10.82 -12.14 -5.15
CA GLN A 157 -11.40 -13.47 -5.30
C GLN A 157 -12.76 -13.60 -4.60
N ARG A 158 -12.90 -13.06 -3.39
CA ARG A 158 -14.20 -13.06 -2.67
C ARG A 158 -15.22 -12.20 -3.40
N ILE A 159 -14.83 -11.01 -3.84
CA ILE A 159 -15.72 -10.12 -4.60
C ILE A 159 -16.24 -10.80 -5.87
N ILE A 160 -15.36 -11.44 -6.63
CA ILE A 160 -15.76 -12.14 -7.86
C ILE A 160 -16.63 -13.37 -7.54
N ALA A 161 -16.34 -14.10 -6.47
CA ALA A 161 -17.16 -15.23 -6.05
C ALA A 161 -18.58 -14.83 -5.63
N GLU A 162 -18.74 -13.69 -4.96
CA GLU A 162 -20.01 -13.24 -4.39
C GLU A 162 -20.83 -12.38 -5.36
N TYR A 163 -20.18 -11.54 -6.16
CA TYR A 163 -20.85 -10.55 -7.03
C TYR A 163 -20.61 -10.78 -8.53
N GLY A 164 -19.76 -11.74 -8.89
CA GLY A 164 -19.43 -12.08 -10.28
C GLY A 164 -18.48 -11.07 -10.94
N LEU A 165 -17.87 -11.49 -12.06
CA LEU A 165 -17.00 -10.63 -12.87
C LEU A 165 -17.74 -9.39 -13.41
N HIS A 166 -19.05 -9.51 -13.69
CA HIS A 166 -19.86 -8.43 -14.21
C HIS A 166 -19.87 -7.19 -13.31
N TYR A 167 -19.80 -7.38 -11.99
CA TYR A 167 -19.70 -6.26 -11.06
C TYR A 167 -18.44 -5.42 -11.31
N ARG A 168 -17.29 -6.07 -11.55
CA ARG A 168 -16.03 -5.38 -11.86
C ARG A 168 -16.05 -4.72 -13.24
N GLU A 169 -16.72 -5.33 -14.21
CA GLU A 169 -16.96 -4.70 -15.53
C GLU A 169 -17.78 -3.41 -15.39
N GLN A 170 -18.85 -3.42 -14.61
CA GLN A 170 -19.65 -2.22 -14.33
C GLN A 170 -18.84 -1.15 -13.61
N CYS A 171 -18.01 -1.54 -12.64
CA CYS A 171 -17.10 -0.63 -11.97
C CYS A 171 -16.11 -0.01 -12.95
N LEU A 172 -15.56 -0.81 -13.87
CA LEU A 172 -14.58 -0.37 -14.85
C LEU A 172 -15.20 0.56 -15.91
N ALA A 173 -16.43 0.29 -16.35
CA ALA A 173 -17.17 1.13 -17.29
C ALA A 173 -17.40 2.57 -16.78
N GLN A 174 -17.42 2.76 -15.46
CA GLN A 174 -17.54 4.09 -14.84
C GLN A 174 -16.20 4.83 -14.71
N TRP A 175 -15.07 4.15 -14.96
CA TRP A 175 -13.77 4.77 -14.80
C TRP A 175 -13.45 5.69 -15.99
N THR A 176 -13.04 6.93 -15.75
CA THR A 176 -12.65 7.84 -16.86
C THR A 176 -11.32 7.47 -17.52
N ARG A 177 -10.51 6.60 -16.89
CA ARG A 177 -9.19 6.20 -17.39
C ARG A 177 -9.17 4.77 -17.95
N GLN A 178 -10.24 4.34 -18.61
CA GLN A 178 -10.38 2.97 -19.14
C GLN A 178 -9.21 2.53 -20.04
N LYS A 179 -8.61 3.47 -20.78
CA LYS A 179 -7.43 3.20 -21.63
C LYS A 179 -6.20 2.69 -20.87
N LEU A 180 -6.13 2.94 -19.55
CA LEU A 180 -5.05 2.46 -18.68
C LEU A 180 -5.41 1.16 -17.95
N ALA A 181 -6.66 0.71 -18.08
CA ALA A 181 -7.16 -0.43 -17.34
C ALA A 181 -6.71 -1.74 -17.95
N LEU A 182 -6.43 -2.70 -17.07
CA LEU A 182 -6.31 -4.09 -17.42
C LEU A 182 -7.72 -4.69 -17.58
N PRO A 183 -7.91 -5.63 -18.52
CA PRO A 183 -9.16 -6.38 -18.65
C PRO A 183 -9.54 -7.08 -17.34
N VAL A 184 -10.84 -7.08 -17.01
CA VAL A 184 -11.37 -7.58 -15.73
C VAL A 184 -11.06 -9.06 -15.52
N ASP A 185 -11.23 -9.86 -16.57
CA ASP A 185 -11.00 -11.31 -16.59
C ASP A 185 -9.53 -11.70 -16.32
N THR A 186 -8.58 -10.86 -16.73
CA THR A 186 -7.13 -11.07 -16.52
C THR A 186 -6.57 -10.34 -15.30
N PHE A 187 -7.36 -9.49 -14.63
CA PHE A 187 -6.89 -8.62 -13.57
C PHE A 187 -6.31 -9.38 -12.37
N LEU A 188 -7.03 -10.40 -11.88
CA LEU A 188 -6.57 -11.28 -10.80
C LEU A 188 -5.28 -12.01 -11.17
N ALA A 189 -5.25 -12.64 -12.35
CA ALA A 189 -4.07 -13.36 -12.84
C ALA A 189 -2.85 -12.43 -13.00
N SER A 190 -3.09 -11.16 -13.35
CA SER A 190 -2.05 -10.14 -13.47
C SER A 190 -1.43 -9.79 -12.11
N TRP A 191 -2.23 -9.68 -11.05
CA TRP A 191 -1.73 -9.53 -9.68
C TRP A 191 -0.91 -10.75 -9.25
N ASP A 192 -1.40 -11.96 -9.50
CA ASP A 192 -0.69 -13.20 -9.14
C ASP A 192 0.66 -13.32 -9.87
N CYS A 193 0.68 -13.01 -11.16
CA CYS A 193 1.93 -12.96 -11.93
C CYS A 193 2.89 -11.93 -11.36
N PHE A 194 2.40 -10.72 -11.08
CA PHE A 194 3.22 -9.66 -10.51
C PHE A 194 3.81 -10.02 -9.14
N ARG A 195 3.03 -10.70 -8.28
CA ARG A 195 3.50 -11.22 -6.99
C ARG A 195 4.65 -12.21 -7.15
N ARG A 196 4.56 -13.13 -8.11
CA ARG A 196 5.64 -14.09 -8.41
C ARG A 196 6.89 -13.39 -8.96
N ASP A 197 6.70 -12.40 -9.84
CA ASP A 197 7.81 -11.64 -10.40
C ASP A 197 8.56 -10.85 -9.31
N LEU A 198 7.86 -10.27 -8.34
CA LEU A 198 8.48 -9.64 -7.17
C LEU A 198 9.31 -10.64 -6.36
N ALA A 199 8.78 -11.83 -6.11
CA ALA A 199 9.50 -12.88 -5.38
C ALA A 199 10.75 -13.41 -6.12
N SER A 200 10.83 -13.20 -7.44
CA SER A 200 12.00 -13.56 -8.25
C SER A 200 13.15 -12.56 -8.14
N ILE A 201 12.93 -11.39 -7.53
CA ILE A 201 13.97 -10.40 -7.31
C ILE A 201 15.02 -11.00 -6.38
N ARG A 202 16.18 -11.33 -6.94
CA ARG A 202 17.33 -11.77 -6.17
C ARG A 202 17.88 -10.58 -5.39
N CYS A 203 18.00 -10.74 -4.08
CA CYS A 203 18.76 -9.81 -3.27
C CYS A 203 20.24 -10.05 -3.59
N VAL A 204 20.92 -9.04 -4.15
CA VAL A 204 22.38 -9.06 -4.22
C VAL A 204 22.85 -8.74 -2.81
N GLY A 205 23.41 -9.75 -2.14
CA GLY A 205 24.00 -9.61 -0.81
C GLY A 205 25.36 -8.93 -0.85
#